data_AF-A0A068YSV5-F1
#
_entry.id   AF-A0A068YSV5-F1
#
_cell.length_a   1.000
_cell.length_b   1.000
_cell.length_c   1.000
_cell.angle_alpha   90.00
_cell.angle_beta   90.00
_cell.angle_gamma   90.00
#
_symmetry.space_group_name_H-M   'P 1'
#
loop_
_entity.id
_entity.type
_entity.pdbx_description
1 polymer ?
#
loop_
_entity_poly.entity_id
_entity_poly.type
_entity_poly.pdbx_seq_one_letter_code
_entity_poly.pdbx_strand_id
1 'polypeptide(L)'
;MSARDNRLFVEAVLYRYRAGIPWRDLPERFGDFRVVHLRHSRWSKTGVWRRVFEVLAQDADNEYVLIDSTIVKAHQHSAGAKKKGPKIAKPSGAAVAA
;
A
#
# COMPACT_ATOMS: atom_id res chain seq x y z
N MET A 1 9.14 27.63 -11.69
CA MET A 1 9.60 26.56 -10.78
C MET A 1 10.53 25.68 -11.59
N SER A 2 11.83 25.71 -11.33
CA SER A 2 12.80 24.92 -12.10
C SER A 2 12.72 23.44 -11.68
N ALA A 3 13.24 22.52 -12.51
CA ALA A 3 13.31 21.10 -12.16
C ALA A 3 14.15 20.85 -10.88
N ARG A 4 15.18 21.68 -10.64
CA ARG A 4 16.01 21.61 -9.42
C ARG A 4 15.21 21.95 -8.16
N ASP A 5 14.29 22.92 -8.26
CA ASP A 5 13.39 23.31 -7.15
C ASP A 5 12.31 22.25 -6.85
N ASN A 6 11.96 21.43 -7.85
CA ASN A 6 11.00 20.34 -7.68
C ASN A 6 11.67 19.12 -7.04
N ARG A 7 12.85 18.73 -7.51
CA ARG A 7 13.61 17.61 -6.96
C ARG A 7 13.94 17.85 -5.48
N LEU A 8 14.53 19.00 -5.15
CA LEU A 8 14.91 19.32 -3.77
C LEU A 8 13.69 19.34 -2.84
N PHE A 9 12.56 19.85 -3.30
CA PHE A 9 11.30 19.82 -2.56
C PHE A 9 10.80 18.40 -2.29
N VAL A 10 10.81 17.52 -3.31
CA VAL A 10 10.37 16.13 -3.15
C VAL A 10 11.34 15.38 -2.22
N GLU A 11 12.65 15.59 -2.35
CA GLU A 11 13.67 15.03 -1.44
C GLU A 11 13.43 15.46 0.01
N ALA A 12 13.07 16.72 0.25
CA ALA A 12 12.73 17.21 1.59
C ALA A 12 11.54 16.47 2.21
N VAL A 13 10.49 16.26 1.42
CA VAL A 13 9.29 15.53 1.84
C VAL A 13 9.63 14.08 2.16
N LEU A 14 10.37 13.41 1.26
CA LEU A 14 10.81 12.03 1.47
C LEU A 14 11.71 11.87 2.69
N TYR A 15 12.65 12.79 2.89
CA TYR A 15 13.52 12.79 4.07
C TYR A 15 12.72 12.88 5.36
N ARG A 16 11.75 13.80 5.42
CA ARG A 16 10.87 13.97 6.59
C ARG A 16 10.09 12.69 6.91
N TYR A 17 9.53 12.03 5.90
CA TYR A 17 8.81 10.75 6.10
C TYR A 17 9.74 9.61 6.49
N ARG A 18 10.92 9.50 5.87
CA ARG A 18 11.91 8.46 6.18
C ARG A 18 12.47 8.61 7.60
N ALA A 19 12.74 9.84 8.04
CA ALA A 19 13.33 10.12 9.35
C ALA A 19 12.28 10.22 10.47
N GLY A 20 10.99 10.35 10.15
CA GLY A 20 9.91 10.47 11.15
C GLY A 20 9.93 11.79 11.94
N ILE A 21 10.56 12.83 11.41
CA ILE A 21 10.76 14.10 12.12
C ILE A 21 9.59 15.08 11.93
N PRO A 22 9.33 15.99 12.90
CA PRO A 22 8.42 17.09 12.69
C PRO A 22 8.97 18.06 11.62
N TRP A 23 8.09 18.83 10.98
CA TRP A 23 8.49 19.78 9.93
C TRP A 23 9.53 20.80 10.42
N ARG A 24 9.43 21.25 11.68
CA ARG A 24 10.33 22.26 12.26
C ARG A 24 11.79 21.80 12.32
N ASP A 25 12.02 20.50 12.31
CA ASP A 25 13.35 19.89 12.43
C ASP A 25 13.93 19.53 11.05
N LEU A 26 13.28 19.95 9.97
CA LEU A 26 13.75 19.71 8.61
C LEU A 26 15.13 20.38 8.42
N PRO A 27 16.16 19.65 7.95
CA PRO A 27 17.49 20.21 7.75
C PRO A 27 17.50 21.38 6.78
N GLU A 28 18.26 22.43 7.11
CA GLU A 28 18.33 23.69 6.36
C GLU A 28 18.72 23.52 4.88
N ARG A 29 19.46 22.45 4.54
CA ARG A 29 19.80 22.10 3.15
C ARG A 29 18.58 21.92 2.24
N PHE A 30 17.40 21.69 2.79
CA PHE A 30 16.13 21.56 2.07
C PHE A 30 15.35 22.89 1.96
N GLY A 31 15.85 23.96 2.58
CA GLY A 31 15.20 25.27 2.66
C GLY A 31 14.28 25.43 3.86
N ASP A 32 13.58 26.57 3.92
CA ASP A 32 12.66 26.91 5.02
C ASP A 32 11.51 25.88 5.09
N PHE A 33 11.41 25.22 6.24
CA PHE A 33 10.38 24.23 6.52
C PHE A 33 8.96 24.76 6.30
N ARG A 34 8.70 26.06 6.52
CA ARG A 34 7.37 26.66 6.32
C ARG A 34 6.99 26.65 4.84
N VAL A 35 7.95 26.95 3.97
CA VAL A 35 7.75 26.97 2.52
C VAL A 35 7.51 25.55 2.01
N VAL A 36 8.34 24.59 2.46
CA VAL A 36 8.20 23.17 2.13
C VAL A 36 6.84 22.64 2.61
N HIS A 37 6.48 22.90 3.87
CA HIS A 37 5.20 22.46 4.43
C HIS A 37 3.98 23.08 3.71
N LEU A 38 4.04 24.38 3.39
CA LEU A 38 2.95 25.06 2.68
C LEU A 38 2.77 24.46 1.28
N ARG A 39 3.88 24.21 0.58
CA ARG A 39 3.85 23.59 -0.75
C ARG A 39 3.36 22.15 -0.69
N HIS A 40 3.83 21.36 0.27
CA HIS A 40 3.32 20.01 0.54
C HIS A 40 1.81 20.03 0.74
N SER A 41 1.32 20.92 1.60
CA SER A 41 -0.12 21.08 1.88
C SER A 41 -0.91 21.46 0.63
N ARG A 42 -0.38 22.36 -0.21
CA ARG A 42 -1.00 22.72 -1.49
C ARG A 42 -1.08 21.50 -2.40
N TRP A 43 0.00 20.75 -2.58
CA TRP A 43 0.05 19.54 -3.41
C TRP A 43 -0.92 18.46 -2.92
N SER A 44 -1.09 18.30 -1.60
CA SER A 44 -2.08 17.40 -1.02
C SER A 44 -3.50 17.84 -1.38
N LYS A 45 -3.83 19.14 -1.18
CA LYS A 45 -5.16 19.68 -1.46
C LYS A 45 -5.51 19.65 -2.95
N THR A 46 -4.54 19.89 -3.83
CA THR A 46 -4.75 19.89 -5.29
C THR A 46 -4.54 18.52 -5.93
N GLY A 47 -4.39 17.45 -5.13
CA GLY A 47 -4.27 16.08 -5.62
C GLY A 47 -3.00 15.79 -6.43
N VAL A 48 -1.95 16.59 -6.30
CA VAL A 48 -0.68 16.34 -7.00
C VAL A 48 -0.03 15.06 -6.47
N TRP A 49 0.00 14.86 -5.15
CA TRP A 49 0.55 13.64 -4.56
C TRP A 49 -0.15 12.38 -5.08
N ARG A 50 -1.49 12.42 -5.16
CA ARG A 50 -2.28 11.31 -5.71
C ARG A 50 -1.82 10.94 -7.12
N ARG A 51 -1.74 11.93 -8.01
CA ARG A 51 -1.30 11.71 -9.40
C ARG A 51 0.13 11.17 -9.49
N VAL A 52 1.04 11.66 -8.64
CA VAL A 52 2.41 11.13 -8.57
C VAL A 52 2.39 9.66 -8.16
N PHE A 53 1.63 9.28 -7.12
CA PHE A 53 1.51 7.89 -6.70
C PHE A 53 0.85 7.00 -7.76
N GLU A 54 -0.18 7.49 -8.45
CA GLU A 54 -0.84 6.75 -9.54
C GLU A 54 0.14 6.43 -10.68
N VAL A 55 0.98 7.39 -11.08
CA VAL A 55 2.00 7.17 -12.11
C VAL A 55 3.08 6.20 -11.62
N LEU A 56 3.58 6.36 -10.39
CA LEU A 56 4.61 5.47 -9.85
C LEU A 56 4.09 4.04 -9.63
N ALA A 57 2.80 3.87 -9.32
CA ALA A 57 2.19 2.56 -9.13
C ALA A 57 2.08 1.74 -10.43
N GLN A 58 2.11 2.39 -11.61
CA GLN A 58 2.07 1.70 -12.90
C GLN A 58 3.36 0.90 -13.18
N ASP A 59 4.49 1.36 -12.63
CA ASP A 59 5.82 0.78 -12.81
C ASP A 59 6.32 0.09 -11.53
N ALA A 60 5.42 -0.19 -10.58
CA ALA A 60 5.78 -0.85 -9.34
C ALA A 60 6.08 -2.33 -9.61
N ASP A 61 7.36 -2.66 -9.73
CA ASP A 61 7.82 -4.02 -9.51
C ASP A 61 7.62 -4.35 -8.03
N ASN A 62 6.65 -5.21 -7.72
CA ASN A 62 6.35 -5.65 -6.35
C ASN A 62 7.50 -6.44 -5.68
N GLU A 63 8.74 -6.32 -6.17
CA GLU A 63 9.93 -6.91 -5.58
C GLU A 63 10.13 -6.44 -4.13
N TYR A 64 9.85 -5.16 -3.83
CA TYR A 64 9.91 -4.63 -2.47
C TYR A 64 8.90 -5.29 -1.51
N VAL A 65 7.75 -5.78 -2.01
CA VAL A 65 6.78 -6.53 -1.19
C VAL A 65 7.40 -7.84 -0.69
N LEU A 66 8.31 -8.43 -1.48
CA LEU A 66 8.97 -9.69 -1.14
C LEU A 66 10.12 -9.51 -0.14
N ILE A 67 10.67 -8.31 0.03
CA ILE A 67 11.81 -8.06 0.93
C ILE A 67 11.46 -8.38 2.39
N ASP A 68 10.26 -8.03 2.83
CA ASP A 68 9.77 -8.34 4.19
C ASP A 68 8.83 -9.57 4.21
N SER A 69 8.65 -10.25 3.08
CA SER A 69 7.79 -11.44 2.99
C SER A 69 8.51 -12.68 3.51
N THR A 70 7.85 -13.43 4.41
CA THR A 70 8.32 -14.76 4.80
C THR A 70 7.67 -15.82 3.92
N ILE A 71 8.49 -16.58 3.17
CA ILE A 71 8.01 -17.73 2.41
C ILE A 71 7.99 -18.95 3.33
N VAL A 72 6.80 -19.40 3.73
CA VAL A 72 6.63 -20.67 4.46
C VAL A 72 6.31 -21.78 3.46
N LYS A 73 7.28 -22.66 3.21
CA LYS A 73 7.12 -23.81 2.31
C LYS A 73 6.32 -24.90 3.02
N ALA A 74 5.15 -25.24 2.51
CA ALA A 74 4.36 -26.35 3.01
C ALA A 74 4.84 -27.68 2.41
N HIS A 75 4.76 -28.77 3.18
CA HIS A 75 5.04 -30.11 2.67
C HIS A 75 4.02 -30.46 1.57
N GLN A 76 4.35 -31.29 0.59
CA GLN A 76 3.41 -31.72 -0.46
C GLN A 76 2.14 -32.40 0.08
N HIS A 77 2.16 -32.84 1.33
CA HIS A 77 1.03 -33.45 2.04
C HIS A 77 0.24 -32.45 2.90
N SER A 78 0.60 -31.17 2.89
CA SER A 78 -0.11 -30.10 3.61
C SER A 78 -1.39 -29.63 2.91
N ALA A 79 -1.65 -30.09 1.67
CA ALA A 79 -2.95 -29.90 1.04
C ALA A 79 -4.02 -30.62 1.86
N GLY A 80 -4.84 -29.84 2.58
CA GLY A 80 -5.91 -30.39 3.42
C GLY A 80 -6.86 -31.30 2.63
N ALA A 81 -7.56 -32.19 3.33
CA ALA A 81 -8.51 -33.12 2.73
C ALA A 81 -9.64 -32.37 1.97
N LYS A 82 -10.08 -32.93 0.83
CA LYS A 82 -11.26 -32.44 0.11
C LYS A 82 -12.45 -32.34 1.06
N LYS A 83 -12.98 -31.14 1.27
CA LYS A 83 -14.25 -30.96 1.99
C LYS A 83 -15.35 -31.64 1.17
N LYS A 84 -16.05 -32.62 1.76
CA LYS A 84 -17.32 -33.11 1.20
C LYS A 84 -18.28 -31.93 1.19
N GLY A 85 -18.82 -31.60 0.01
CA GLY A 85 -19.88 -30.61 -0.12
C GLY A 85 -21.07 -30.93 0.79
N PRO A 86 -21.96 -29.96 1.05
CA PRO A 86 -23.10 -30.16 1.93
C PRO A 86 -23.88 -31.40 1.48
N LYS A 87 -24.08 -32.35 2.41
CA LYS A 87 -24.92 -33.51 2.17
C LYS A 87 -26.35 -33.00 1.99
N ILE A 88 -26.82 -32.94 0.74
CA ILE A 88 -28.25 -32.77 0.47
C ILE A 88 -28.94 -34.00 1.07
N ALA A 89 -29.62 -33.81 2.19
CA ALA A 89 -30.42 -34.86 2.80
C ALA A 89 -31.50 -35.28 1.79
N LYS A 90 -31.56 -36.57 1.46
CA LYS A 90 -32.67 -37.10 0.66
C LYS A 90 -33.97 -36.92 1.46
N PRO A 91 -35.04 -36.36 0.87
CA PRO A 91 -36.31 -36.28 1.57
C PRO A 91 -36.83 -37.69 1.84
N SER A 92 -37.25 -37.94 3.09
CA SER A 92 -37.93 -39.16 3.49
C SER A 92 -39.23 -39.27 2.71
N GLY A 93 -39.43 -40.40 2.01
CA GLY A 93 -40.70 -40.68 1.34
C GLY A 93 -41.85 -40.68 2.35
N ALA A 94 -42.87 -39.86 2.10
CA ALA A 94 -44.12 -39.89 2.85
C ALA A 94 -44.90 -41.15 2.48
N ALA A 95 -45.41 -41.86 3.48
CA ALA A 95 -46.35 -42.96 3.28
C ALA A 95 -47.70 -42.39 2.82
N VAL A 96 -48.17 -42.85 1.66
CA VAL A 96 -49.54 -42.61 1.19
C VAL A 96 -50.43 -43.64 1.87
N ALA A 97 -51.37 -43.17 2.71
CA ALA A 97 -52.44 -44.00 3.25
C ALA A 97 -53.64 -43.97 2.29
N ALA A 98 -54.26 -45.14 2.10
CA ALA A 98 -55.51 -45.35 1.38
C ALA A 98 -56.73 -45.04 2.25
#